data_AF-A0AAF0Q1R7-F1
#
_entry.id   AF-A0AAF0Q1R7-F1
#
_cell.length_a   1.000
_cell.length_b   1.000
_cell.length_c   1.000
_cell.angle_alpha   90.00
_cell.angle_beta   90.00
_cell.angle_gamma   90.00
#
_symmetry.space_group_name_H-M   'P 1'
#
loop_
_entity.id
_entity.type
_entity.pdbx_description
1 polymer ?
#
loop_
_entity_poly.entity_id
_entity_poly.type
_entity_poly.pdbx_seq_one_letter_code
_entity_poly.pdbx_strand_id
1 'polypeptide(L)'
;MALSYYNIFPFYCFLLIIISTNTLAKTTFHPKTHFLAVKKDPISLQHISEIQQRTPLVPLKFSIHLAGASVWVDCEKGYNSSSYKAARCKSSQCKLASTTLCGDCLVGLAERGPGCNKDACYNTIENPLVQILTRGEIA
;
A
#
# COMPACT_ATOMS: atom_id res chain seq x y z
N MET A 1 -17.32 -5.57 -64.43
CA MET A 1 -17.64 -5.93 -63.03
C MET A 1 -16.48 -6.61 -62.27
N ALA A 2 -15.27 -6.74 -62.84
CA ALA A 2 -14.13 -7.41 -62.17
C ALA A 2 -13.18 -6.47 -61.39
N LEU A 3 -13.21 -5.15 -61.65
CA LEU A 3 -12.28 -4.17 -61.06
C LEU A 3 -12.61 -3.78 -59.60
N SER A 4 -13.83 -4.09 -59.12
CA SER A 4 -14.25 -3.84 -57.74
C SER A 4 -13.65 -4.84 -56.75
N TYR A 5 -13.44 -6.10 -57.18
CA TYR A 5 -13.02 -7.19 -56.31
C TYR A 5 -11.55 -7.10 -55.87
N TYR A 6 -10.68 -6.57 -56.74
CA TYR A 6 -9.24 -6.41 -56.46
C TYR A 6 -8.93 -5.39 -55.35
N ASN A 7 -9.81 -4.41 -55.11
CA ASN A 7 -9.63 -3.41 -54.05
C ASN A 7 -10.22 -3.85 -52.70
N ILE A 8 -11.11 -4.85 -52.68
CA ILE A 8 -11.77 -5.34 -51.46
C ILE A 8 -10.87 -6.36 -50.72
N PHE A 9 -10.13 -7.18 -51.48
CA PHE A 9 -9.21 -8.18 -50.92
C PHE A 9 -8.13 -7.60 -49.98
N PRO A 10 -7.35 -6.55 -50.36
CA PRO A 10 -6.35 -5.98 -49.46
C PRO A 10 -6.96 -5.31 -48.22
N PHE A 11 -8.16 -4.74 -48.35
CA PHE A 11 -8.90 -4.16 -47.22
C PHE A 11 -9.32 -5.24 -46.21
N TYR A 12 -9.78 -6.39 -46.68
CA TYR A 12 -10.12 -7.52 -45.83
C TYR A 12 -8.89 -8.12 -45.13
N CYS A 13 -7.75 -8.22 -45.84
CA CYS A 13 -6.49 -8.64 -45.23
C CYS A 13 -6.02 -7.65 -44.14
N PHE A 14 -6.15 -6.35 -44.37
CA PHE A 14 -5.79 -5.33 -43.37
C PHE A 14 -6.68 -5.41 -42.12
N LEU A 15 -7.99 -5.63 -42.29
CA LEU A 15 -8.92 -5.87 -41.19
C LEU A 15 -8.57 -7.13 -40.40
N LEU A 16 -8.21 -8.22 -41.07
CA LEU A 16 -7.78 -9.47 -40.40
C LEU A 16 -6.50 -9.27 -39.57
N ILE A 17 -5.53 -8.48 -40.07
CA ILE A 17 -4.30 -8.17 -39.34
C ILE A 17 -4.63 -7.37 -38.06
N ILE A 18 -5.48 -6.34 -38.14
CA ILE A 18 -5.90 -5.53 -36.97
C ILE A 18 -6.60 -6.39 -35.90
N ILE A 19 -7.43 -7.35 -36.32
CA ILE A 19 -8.12 -8.25 -35.37
C ILE A 19 -7.11 -9.19 -34.69
N SER A 20 -6.11 -9.68 -35.43
CA SER A 20 -5.09 -10.60 -34.90
C SER A 20 -4.12 -9.97 -33.89
N THR A 21 -3.88 -8.66 -33.94
CA THR A 21 -2.95 -7.97 -33.02
C THR A 21 -3.54 -7.69 -31.63
N ASN A 22 -4.85 -7.89 -31.43
CA ASN A 22 -5.55 -7.49 -30.20
C ASN A 22 -5.70 -8.59 -29.14
N THR A 23 -5.13 -9.78 -29.33
CA THR A 23 -5.37 -10.93 -28.43
C THR A 23 -4.15 -11.41 -27.67
N LEU A 24 -3.34 -10.50 -27.12
CA LEU A 24 -2.44 -10.85 -26.01
C LEU A 24 -3.12 -10.49 -24.69
N ALA A 25 -4.03 -11.36 -24.24
CA ALA A 25 -4.62 -11.24 -22.91
C ALA A 25 -3.51 -11.38 -21.84
N LYS A 26 -3.15 -10.28 -21.17
CA LYS A 26 -2.31 -10.33 -19.98
C LYS A 26 -3.11 -11.01 -18.87
N THR A 27 -2.81 -12.27 -18.58
CA THR A 27 -3.36 -12.95 -17.41
C THR A 27 -2.81 -12.29 -16.15
N THR A 28 -3.68 -11.70 -15.33
CA THR A 28 -3.29 -11.20 -14.02
C THR A 28 -3.17 -12.39 -13.06
N PHE A 29 -1.94 -12.67 -12.61
CA PHE A 29 -1.72 -13.67 -11.57
C PHE A 29 -2.16 -13.11 -10.22
N HIS A 30 -3.15 -13.74 -9.60
CA HIS A 30 -3.59 -13.43 -8.24
C HIS A 30 -3.27 -14.62 -7.32
N PRO A 31 -2.39 -14.45 -6.33
CA PRO A 31 -2.12 -15.51 -5.36
C PRO A 31 -3.40 -15.85 -4.59
N LYS A 32 -3.75 -17.14 -4.55
CA LYS A 32 -4.95 -17.64 -3.83
C LYS A 32 -4.78 -17.67 -2.31
N THR A 33 -3.53 -17.63 -1.83
CA THR A 33 -3.20 -17.75 -0.41
C THR A 33 -1.93 -16.96 -0.12
N HIS A 34 -1.90 -16.34 1.06
CA HIS A 34 -0.73 -15.64 1.59
C HIS A 34 -0.36 -16.30 2.91
N PHE A 35 0.94 -16.53 3.11
CA PHE A 35 1.48 -17.07 4.36
C PHE A 35 2.31 -15.99 5.03
N LEU A 36 2.18 -15.89 6.35
CA LEU A 36 2.98 -15.01 7.17
C LEU A 36 3.81 -15.87 8.13
N ALA A 37 5.13 -15.80 8.02
CA ALA A 37 6.01 -16.51 8.93
C ALA A 37 5.99 -15.82 10.31
N VAL A 38 5.81 -16.61 11.36
CA VAL A 38 5.74 -16.11 12.74
C VAL A 38 6.72 -16.90 13.61
N LYS A 39 7.50 -16.18 14.42
CA LYS A 39 8.42 -16.74 15.40
C LYS A 39 8.13 -16.17 16.78
N LYS A 40 8.19 -16.99 17.82
CA LYS A 40 8.16 -16.51 19.21
C LYS A 40 9.54 -15.98 19.60
N ASP A 41 9.61 -14.75 20.06
CA ASP A 41 10.82 -14.15 20.62
C ASP A 41 11.07 -14.70 22.04
N PRO A 42 12.26 -15.24 22.36
CA PRO A 42 12.49 -15.90 23.64
C PRO A 42 12.62 -14.92 24.82
N ILE A 43 12.94 -13.65 24.56
CA ILE A 43 13.16 -12.64 25.61
C ILE A 43 11.84 -11.98 25.98
N SER A 44 11.13 -11.45 24.98
CA SER A 44 9.87 -10.73 25.17
C SER A 44 8.63 -11.64 25.17
N LEU A 45 8.78 -12.91 24.77
CA LEU A 45 7.71 -13.90 24.61
C LEU A 45 6.65 -13.52 23.56
N GLN A 46 6.86 -12.44 22.81
CA GLN A 46 5.96 -11.96 21.77
C GLN A 46 6.08 -12.81 20.50
N HIS A 47 5.00 -12.87 19.74
CA HIS A 47 5.02 -13.44 18.39
C HIS A 47 5.45 -12.35 17.42
N ILE A 48 6.55 -12.57 16.72
CA ILE A 48 7.14 -11.63 15.77
C ILE A 48 6.99 -12.18 14.36
N SER A 49 6.59 -11.33 13.44
CA SER A 49 6.66 -11.57 12.00
C SER A 49 7.62 -10.57 11.36
N GLU A 50 8.21 -10.95 10.22
CA GLU A 50 9.02 -10.07 9.40
C GLU A 50 8.35 -9.92 8.03
N ILE A 51 8.14 -8.67 7.59
CA ILE A 51 7.62 -8.36 6.25
C ILE A 51 8.56 -7.40 5.54
N GLN A 52 8.59 -7.50 4.22
CA GLN A 52 9.31 -6.58 3.34
C GLN A 52 8.39 -5.40 3.01
N GLN A 53 8.77 -4.18 3.37
CA GLN A 53 8.02 -2.96 3.05
C GLN A 53 8.97 -1.88 2.54
N ARG A 54 8.40 -0.75 2.09
CA ARG A 54 9.10 0.47 1.63
C ARG A 54 9.73 0.34 0.24
N THR A 55 10.35 1.42 -0.22
CA THR A 55 11.12 1.46 -1.47
C THR A 55 12.40 2.26 -1.25
N PRO A 56 13.58 1.62 -1.28
CA PRO A 56 13.82 0.19 -1.53
C PRO A 56 13.19 -0.72 -0.46
N LEU A 57 12.94 -1.99 -0.80
CA LEU A 57 12.38 -2.96 0.14
C LEU A 57 13.37 -3.22 1.28
N VAL A 58 12.89 -3.10 2.51
CA VAL A 58 13.64 -3.42 3.72
C VAL A 58 12.82 -4.34 4.62
N PRO A 59 13.47 -5.23 5.39
CA PRO A 59 12.78 -6.06 6.36
C PRO A 59 12.37 -5.24 7.58
N LEU A 60 11.12 -5.42 8.01
CA LEU A 60 10.60 -4.85 9.25
C LEU A 60 10.00 -5.96 10.11
N LYS A 61 10.35 -5.92 11.40
CA LYS A 61 9.84 -6.84 12.41
C LYS A 61 8.63 -6.23 13.10
N PHE A 62 7.56 -7.00 13.17
CA PHE A 62 6.29 -6.62 13.79
C PHE A 62 5.93 -7.58 14.90
N SER A 63 5.50 -7.02 16.03
CA SER A 63 4.79 -7.82 17.04
C SER A 63 3.36 -8.08 16.58
N ILE A 64 2.94 -9.34 16.68
CA ILE A 64 1.59 -9.78 16.33
C ILE A 64 0.66 -9.50 17.51
N HIS A 65 -0.21 -8.50 17.32
CA HIS A 65 -1.31 -8.20 18.21
C HIS A 65 -2.63 -8.55 17.52
N LEU A 66 -3.23 -9.69 17.90
CA LEU A 66 -4.45 -10.21 17.24
C LEU A 66 -5.68 -9.31 17.38
N ALA A 67 -5.78 -8.56 18.47
CA ALA A 67 -6.86 -7.60 18.70
C ALA A 67 -6.55 -6.19 18.16
N GLY A 68 -5.39 -6.00 17.52
CA GLY A 68 -4.98 -4.71 16.97
C GLY A 68 -5.83 -4.30 15.76
N ALA A 69 -6.23 -3.04 15.70
CA ALA A 69 -7.06 -2.50 14.61
C ALA A 69 -6.28 -2.22 13.31
N SER A 70 -4.96 -2.03 13.38
CA SER A 70 -4.12 -1.68 12.24
C SER A 70 -2.65 -2.04 12.46
N VAL A 71 -1.90 -2.15 11.37
CA VAL A 71 -0.43 -2.26 11.41
C VAL A 71 0.15 -0.85 11.52
N TRP A 72 1.05 -0.64 12.48
CA TRP A 72 1.74 0.63 12.68
C TRP A 72 3.26 0.41 12.75
N VAL A 73 4.02 1.44 12.36
CA VAL A 73 5.49 1.46 12.41
C VAL A 73 5.94 2.78 13.02
N ASP A 74 7.13 2.79 13.61
CA ASP A 74 7.82 4.04 13.96
C ASP A 74 8.33 4.73 12.68
N CYS A 75 7.90 5.96 12.47
CA CYS A 75 8.28 6.81 11.34
C CYS A 75 9.34 7.87 11.70
N GLU A 76 9.59 8.11 12.99
CA GLU A 76 10.43 9.22 13.45
C GLU A 76 11.91 8.97 13.18
N LYS A 77 12.38 7.72 13.36
CA LYS A 77 13.79 7.38 13.29
C LYS A 77 14.11 6.49 12.11
N GLY A 78 14.88 7.03 11.16
CA GLY A 78 15.46 6.25 10.06
C GLY A 78 14.42 5.71 9.07
N TYR A 79 13.22 6.29 9.01
CA TYR A 79 12.26 5.95 7.97
C TYR A 79 12.72 6.53 6.64
N ASN A 80 12.95 5.66 5.65
CA ASN A 80 13.27 6.05 4.29
C ASN A 80 12.48 5.18 3.30
N SER A 81 11.64 5.83 2.48
CA SER A 81 10.88 5.16 1.42
C SER A 81 10.47 6.17 0.37
N SER A 82 10.83 5.94 -0.90
CA SER A 82 10.36 6.77 -2.01
C SER A 82 8.90 6.52 -2.40
N SER A 83 8.29 5.44 -1.90
CA SER A 83 6.90 5.07 -2.17
C SER A 83 5.94 5.46 -1.04
N TYR A 84 6.43 6.07 0.05
CA TYR A 84 5.58 6.55 1.13
C TYR A 84 4.66 7.68 0.64
N LYS A 85 3.39 7.63 1.06
CA LYS A 85 2.38 8.66 0.77
C LYS A 85 1.43 8.77 1.96
N ALA A 86 1.38 9.94 2.61
CA ALA A 86 0.38 10.19 3.64
C ALA A 86 -1.05 10.19 3.06
N ALA A 87 -2.00 9.66 3.81
CA ALA A 87 -3.41 9.75 3.49
C ALA A 87 -3.93 11.15 3.81
N ARG A 88 -4.48 11.81 2.78
CA ARG A 88 -5.09 13.15 2.93
C ARG A 88 -6.42 13.06 3.66
N CYS A 89 -6.73 14.06 4.46
CA CYS A 89 -8.00 14.15 5.17
C CYS A 89 -9.20 13.91 4.25
N LYS A 90 -10.18 13.14 4.74
CA LYS A 90 -11.40 12.74 4.00
C LYS A 90 -11.14 11.90 2.73
N SER A 91 -9.94 11.40 2.51
CA SER A 91 -9.68 10.47 1.41
C SER A 91 -10.32 9.10 1.65
N SER A 92 -10.35 8.26 0.61
CA SER A 92 -10.81 6.88 0.72
C SER A 92 -9.96 6.05 1.69
N GLN A 93 -8.66 6.32 1.80
CA GLN A 93 -7.77 5.69 2.77
C GLN A 93 -8.21 6.00 4.22
N CYS A 94 -8.50 7.27 4.53
CA CYS A 94 -9.00 7.66 5.86
C CYS A 94 -10.37 7.06 6.16
N LYS A 95 -11.25 7.00 5.16
CA LYS A 95 -12.56 6.35 5.28
C LYS A 95 -12.41 4.85 5.55
N LEU A 96 -11.49 4.17 4.87
CA LEU A 96 -11.18 2.75 5.11
C LEU A 96 -10.61 2.55 6.52
N ALA A 97 -9.76 3.46 6.97
CA ALA A 97 -9.21 3.47 8.33
C ALA A 97 -10.22 3.90 9.41
N SER A 98 -11.49 4.13 9.04
CA SER A 98 -12.61 4.51 9.93
C SER A 98 -12.33 5.73 10.81
N THR A 99 -11.57 6.71 10.29
CA THR A 99 -11.23 7.94 11.02
C THR A 99 -11.77 9.20 10.36
N THR A 100 -12.24 10.11 11.21
CA THR A 100 -12.58 11.49 10.85
C THR A 100 -11.59 12.50 11.44
N LEU A 101 -10.59 12.01 12.20
CA LEU A 101 -9.59 12.86 12.82
C LEU A 101 -8.61 13.33 11.77
N CYS A 102 -8.61 14.64 11.53
CA CYS A 102 -7.69 15.30 10.65
C CYS A 102 -6.87 16.35 11.39
N GLY A 103 -5.68 16.62 10.88
CA GLY A 103 -4.81 17.63 11.46
C GLY A 103 -3.59 17.91 10.61
N ASP A 104 -3.00 19.05 10.90
CA ASP A 104 -1.70 19.43 10.38
C ASP A 104 -0.62 19.07 11.40
N CYS A 105 0.47 18.50 10.92
CA CYS A 105 1.70 18.50 11.68
C CYS A 105 2.32 19.91 11.69
N LEU A 106 2.59 20.44 12.89
CA LEU A 106 3.21 21.75 13.07
C LEU A 106 4.73 21.65 12.84
N VAL A 107 5.18 22.24 11.73
CA VAL A 107 6.60 22.32 11.39
C VAL A 107 7.32 23.26 12.35
N GLY A 108 8.43 22.81 12.92
CA GLY A 108 9.19 23.50 13.98
C GLY A 108 9.42 22.62 15.22
N LEU A 109 8.58 21.60 15.41
CA LEU A 109 8.81 20.50 16.35
C LEU A 109 9.29 19.21 15.65
N ALA A 110 8.94 19.05 14.36
CA ALA A 110 9.35 17.95 13.51
C ALA A 110 9.55 18.41 12.05
N GLU A 111 10.38 17.68 11.31
CA GLU A 111 10.52 17.85 9.87
C GLU A 111 9.31 17.24 9.13
N ARG A 112 8.95 17.81 7.98
CA ARG A 112 7.89 17.21 7.15
C ARG A 112 8.37 15.90 6.57
N GLY A 113 7.50 14.90 6.57
CA GLY A 113 7.82 13.58 6.05
C GLY A 113 6.94 12.51 6.66
N PRO A 114 7.39 11.24 6.66
CA PRO A 114 6.70 10.13 7.30
C PRO A 114 6.23 10.46 8.72
N GLY A 115 4.92 10.43 8.95
CA GLY A 115 4.32 10.71 10.26
C GLY A 115 4.01 12.19 10.55
N CYS A 116 4.43 13.12 9.67
CA CYS A 116 4.26 14.55 9.87
C CYS A 116 3.92 15.27 8.55
N ASN A 117 2.63 15.31 8.19
CA ASN A 117 2.13 16.02 7.01
C ASN A 117 1.01 17.01 7.33
N LYS A 118 0.75 17.88 6.36
CA LYS A 118 -0.42 18.75 6.36
C LYS A 118 -1.63 18.02 5.82
N ASP A 119 -2.79 18.33 6.37
CA ASP A 119 -4.09 17.82 5.97
C ASP A 119 -4.08 16.29 5.90
N ALA A 120 -3.50 15.65 6.92
CA ALA A 120 -3.45 14.21 7.07
C ALA A 120 -4.54 13.73 8.03
N CYS A 121 -4.87 12.45 7.98
CA CYS A 121 -5.74 11.81 8.96
C CYS A 121 -4.98 10.87 9.89
N TYR A 122 -5.55 10.66 11.08
CA TYR A 122 -4.87 9.96 12.15
C TYR A 122 -5.77 8.94 12.83
N ASN A 123 -5.16 7.88 13.36
CA ASN A 123 -5.79 6.94 14.26
C ASN A 123 -5.09 6.90 15.60
N THR A 124 -5.79 6.38 16.60
CA THR A 124 -5.16 5.99 17.85
C THR A 124 -4.49 4.63 17.63
N ILE A 125 -3.18 4.57 17.86
CA ILE A 125 -2.41 3.33 17.88
C ILE A 125 -2.17 2.91 19.33
N GLU A 126 -2.15 1.60 19.55
CA GLU A 126 -1.99 0.99 20.87
C GLU A 126 -0.72 0.15 20.90
N ASN A 127 0.03 0.28 21.99
CA ASN A 127 1.02 -0.70 22.40
C ASN A 127 0.49 -1.46 23.63
N PRO A 128 0.00 -2.71 23.47
CA PRO A 128 -0.67 -3.44 24.54
C PRO A 128 0.27 -3.87 25.69
N LEU A 129 1.59 -3.85 25.46
CA LEU A 129 2.58 -4.31 26.45
C LEU A 129 2.85 -3.26 27.53
N VAL A 130 2.85 -2.00 27.12
CA VAL A 130 3.13 -0.84 27.99
C VAL A 130 1.89 0.04 28.19
N GLN A 131 0.73 -0.38 27.65
CA GLN A 131 -0.55 0.30 27.76
C GLN A 131 -0.50 1.77 27.29
N ILE A 132 0.23 2.02 26.21
CA ILE A 132 0.34 3.35 25.61
C ILE A 132 -0.64 3.48 24.46
N LEU A 133 -1.39 4.57 24.46
CA LEU A 133 -2.17 5.05 23.34
C LEU A 133 -1.51 6.32 22.79
N THR A 134 -1.23 6.33 21.50
CA THR A 134 -0.70 7.52 20.82
C THR A 134 -1.37 7.73 19.47
N ARG A 135 -1.12 8.88 18.86
CA ARG A 135 -1.67 9.22 17.55
C ARG A 135 -0.70 8.77 16.46
N GLY A 136 -1.19 8.02 15.48
CA GLY A 136 -0.46 7.64 14.27
C GLY A 136 -1.10 8.22 13.03
N GLU A 137 -0.29 8.80 12.14
CA GLU A 137 -0.72 9.25 10.81
C GLU A 137 -0.99 8.05 9.90
N ILE A 138 -2.03 8.13 9.08
CA ILE A 138 -2.35 7.09 8.06
C ILE A 138 -1.55 7.37 6.78
N ALA A 139 -1.03 6.31 6.16
CA ALA A 139 -0.31 6.33 4.89
C ALA A 139 -0.72 5.15 4.00
#